data_AF-A0A6N9EKL5-F1
#
_entry.id   AF-A0A6N9EKL5-F1
#
_cell.length_a   1.000
_cell.length_b   1.000
_cell.length_c   1.000
_cell.angle_alpha   90.00
_cell.angle_beta   90.00
_cell.angle_gamma   90.00
#
_symmetry.space_group_name_H-M   'P 1'
#
loop_
_entity.id
_entity.type
_entity.pdbx_description
1 polymer ?
#
loop_
_entity_poly.entity_id
_entity_poly.type
_entity_poly.pdbx_seq_one_letter_code
_entity_poly.pdbx_strand_id
1 'polypeptide(L)' 'MAVAPLAVGDPIVLVATAVDGRGQALASCQAILESLKHHAPFWKKELGHAGERWIPGNMPYGSRQPE' A
#
# COMPACT_ATOMS: atom_id res chain seq x y z
N MET A 1 -10.50 -12.37 5.99
CA MET A 1 -9.23 -12.46 5.26
C MET A 1 -8.12 -12.14 6.26
N ALA A 2 -7.33 -13.13 6.67
CA ALA A 2 -6.28 -12.90 7.66
C ALA A 2 -5.11 -12.15 6.99
N VAL A 3 -4.70 -11.04 7.59
CA VAL A 3 -3.49 -10.30 7.17
C VAL A 3 -2.35 -10.80 8.05
N ALA A 4 -1.30 -11.32 7.44
CA ALA A 4 -0.09 -11.74 8.13
C ALA A 4 0.80 -10.52 8.45
N PRO A 5 1.62 -10.57 9.51
CA PRO A 5 2.68 -9.58 9.70
C PRO A 5 3.60 -9.58 8.47
N LEU A 6 3.85 -8.40 7.94
CA LEU A 6 4.71 -8.19 6.77
C LEU A 6 6.07 -7.68 7.26
N ALA A 7 7.15 -8.25 6.75
CA ALA A 7 8.49 -7.74 7.00
C ALA A 7 8.75 -6.49 6.15
N VAL A 8 9.77 -5.72 6.55
CA VAL A 8 10.22 -4.57 5.75
C VAL A 8 10.72 -5.07 4.40
N GLY A 9 10.15 -4.54 3.32
CA GLY A 9 10.49 -4.92 1.94
C GLY A 9 9.56 -5.96 1.32
N ASP A 10 8.64 -6.56 2.09
CA ASP A 10 7.68 -7.50 1.53
C ASP A 10 6.71 -6.82 0.56
N PRO A 11 6.38 -7.46 -0.57
CA PRO A 11 5.37 -6.95 -1.48
C PRO A 11 4.00 -6.99 -0.80
N ILE A 12 3.33 -5.84 -0.73
CA ILE A 12 2.02 -5.71 -0.06
C ILE A 12 0.83 -5.77 -1.03
N VAL A 13 1.05 -5.41 -2.29
CA VAL A 13 0.03 -5.36 -3.35
C VAL A 13 0.69 -5.71 -4.67
N LEU A 14 0.03 -6.56 -5.46
CA LEU A 14 0.37 -6.84 -6.86
C LEU A 14 -0.80 -6.42 -7.75
N VAL A 15 -0.52 -5.61 -8.78
CA VAL A 15 -1.49 -5.23 -9.81
C VAL A 15 -0.93 -5.66 -11.17
N ALA A 16 -1.72 -6.43 -11.92
CA ALA A 16 -1.39 -6.86 -13.27
C ALA A 16 -2.57 -6.54 -14.20
N THR A 17 -2.29 -6.01 -15.39
CA THR A 17 -3.31 -5.68 -16.40
C THR A 17 -2.87 -6.18 -17.76
N ALA A 18 -3.83 -6.62 -18.57
CA ALA A 18 -3.60 -7.09 -19.94
C ALA A 18 -4.59 -6.40 -20.87
N VAL A 19 -4.08 -5.63 -21.82
CA VAL A 19 -4.86 -4.85 -22.79
C VAL A 19 -4.05 -4.66 -24.07
N ASP A 20 -4.71 -4.26 -25.15
CA ASP A 20 -4.06 -3.99 -26.43
C ASP A 20 -3.26 -2.67 -26.39
N GLY A 21 -1.94 -2.81 -26.25
CA GLY A 21 -0.98 -1.72 -26.31
C GLY A 21 -0.44 -1.28 -24.93
N ARG A 22 0.89 -1.07 -24.88
CA ARG A 22 1.62 -0.76 -23.63
C ARG A 22 1.10 0.49 -22.91
N GLY A 23 0.66 1.51 -23.64
CA GLY A 23 0.19 2.77 -23.05
C GLY A 23 -1.08 2.56 -22.23
N GLN A 24 -2.02 1.78 -22.76
CA GLN A 24 -3.27 1.45 -22.05
C GLN A 24 -3.01 0.54 -20.85
N ALA A 25 -2.05 -0.38 -20.96
CA ALA A 25 -1.70 -1.27 -19.85
C ALA A 25 -1.13 -0.49 -18.66
N LEU A 26 -0.20 0.44 -18.93
CA LEU A 26 0.36 1.30 -17.89
C LEU A 26 -0.72 2.18 -17.25
N ALA A 27 -1.57 2.83 -18.05
CA ALA A 27 -2.64 3.68 -17.55
C ALA A 27 -3.65 2.90 -16.68
N SER A 28 -4.03 1.70 -17.10
CA SER A 28 -4.97 0.85 -16.36
C SER A 28 -4.38 0.38 -15.03
N CYS A 29 -3.12 -0.06 -15.04
CA CYS A 29 -2.43 -0.47 -13.81
C CYS A 29 -2.34 0.67 -12.79
N GLN A 30 -2.00 1.89 -13.26
CA GLN A 30 -1.94 3.08 -12.43
C GLN A 30 -3.32 3.46 -11.86
N ALA A 31 -4.37 3.41 -12.68
CA ALA A 31 -5.73 3.72 -12.23
C ALA A 31 -6.20 2.76 -11.12
N ILE A 32 -5.93 1.46 -11.26
CA ILE A 32 -6.27 0.46 -10.23
C ILE A 32 -5.50 0.73 -8.93
N LEU A 33 -4.20 1.01 -9.03
CA LEU A 33 -3.37 1.30 -7.86
C LEU A 33 -3.86 2.55 -7.11
N GLU A 34 -4.20 3.62 -7.82
CA GLU A 34 -4.72 4.84 -7.21
C GLU A 34 -6.10 4.62 -6.57
N SER A 35 -6.99 3.89 -7.24
CA SER A 35 -8.28 3.49 -6.65
C SER A 35 -8.10 2.68 -5.37
N LEU A 36 -7.15 1.74 -5.36
CA LEU A 36 -6.87 0.90 -4.20
C LEU A 36 -6.36 1.74 -3.03
N LYS A 37 -5.47 2.71 -3.26
CA LYS A 37 -4.96 3.59 -2.20
C LYS A 37 -6.05 4.47 -1.56
N HIS A 38 -7.06 4.89 -2.33
CA HIS A 38 -8.08 5.82 -1.85
C HIS A 38 -9.31 5.14 -1.27
N HIS A 39 -9.72 4.00 -1.82
CA HIS A 39 -11.02 3.41 -1.52
C HIS A 39 -10.93 2.09 -0.75
N ALA A 40 -9.78 1.42 -0.73
CA ALA A 40 -9.67 0.16 -0.03
C ALA A 40 -9.60 0.37 1.49
N PRO A 41 -10.37 -0.39 2.29
CA PRO A 41 -10.38 -0.27 3.74
C PRO A 41 -9.17 -0.98 4.36
N PHE A 42 -8.00 -0.37 4.23
CA PHE A 42 -6.78 -0.85 4.89
C PHE A 42 -6.50 -0.09 6.18
N TRP A 43 -6.08 -0.83 7.21
CA TRP A 43 -5.55 -0.28 8.45
C TRP A 43 -4.16 -0.85 8.68
N LYS A 44 -3.17 0.04 8.83
CA LYS A 44 -1.78 -0.36 9.06
C LYS A 44 -1.47 -0.30 10.55
N LYS A 45 -0.95 -1.40 11.10
CA LYS A 45 -0.44 -1.47 12.47
C LYS A 45 1.07 -1.65 12.42
N GLU A 46 1.81 -0.73 13.01
CA GLU A 46 3.26 -0.84 13.16
C GLU A 46 3.59 -1.61 14.45
N LEU A 47 4.51 -2.56 14.32
CA LEU A 47 5.06 -3.34 15.42
C LEU A 47 6.51 -2.88 15.62
N GLY A 48 6.85 -2.36 16.80
CA GLY A 48 8.18 -1.86 17.11
C GLY A 48 8.59 -2.15 18.56
N HIS A 49 9.82 -1.79 18.92
CA HIS A 49 10.36 -2.05 20.27
C HIS A 49 9.57 -1.34 21.38
N ALA A 50 8.95 -0.19 21.08
CA ALA A 50 8.11 0.57 22.01
C ALA A 50 6.66 0.04 22.10
N GLY A 51 6.33 -1.06 21.40
CA GLY A 51 4.99 -1.64 21.35
C GLY A 51 4.32 -1.48 19.99
N GLU A 52 2.99 -1.56 19.99
CA GLU A 52 2.19 -1.61 18.78
C GLU A 52 1.35 -0.33 18.61
N ARG A 53 1.27 0.18 17.38
CA ARG A 53 0.51 1.41 17.10
C ARG A 53 -0.26 1.34 15.78
N TRP A 54 -1.51 1.76 15.80
CA TRP A 54 -2.30 1.98 14.59
C TRP A 54 -1.93 3.28 13.90
N ILE A 55 -1.74 3.22 12.59
CA ILE A 55 -1.38 4.36 11.75
C ILE A 55 -2.66 4.97 11.17
N PRO A 56 -3.00 6.22 11.51
CA PRO A 56 -4.17 6.89 10.97
C PRO A 56 -4.00 7.22 9.48
N GLY A 57 -4.93 6.72 8.65
CA GLY A 57 -5.05 7.08 7.25
C GLY A 57 -3.83 6.75 6.38
N ASN A 58 -3.79 7.38 5.20
CA ASN A 58 -2.68 7.25 4.26
C ASN A 58 -1.67 8.37 4.51
N MET A 59 -0.64 8.10 5.31
CA MET A 59 0.46 9.06 5.54
C MET A 59 1.37 9.10 4.31
N PRO A 60 1.74 10.29 3.80
CA PRO A 60 2.69 10.41 2.71
C PRO A 60 4.06 9.85 3.11
N TYR A 61 4.75 9.25 2.14
CA TYR A 61 6.12 8.75 2.35
C TYR A 61 7.05 9.92 2.76
N GLY A 62 7.83 9.73 3.82
CA GLY A 62 8.79 10.73 4.31
C GLY A 62 8.25 11.70 5.38
N SER A 63 6.97 11.64 5.76
CA SER A 63 6.43 12.47 6.85
C SER A 63 6.77 11.96 8.26
N ARG A 64 7.66 10.96 8.37
CA ARG A 64 8.16 10.46 9.65
C ARG A 64 9.25 11.42 10.12
N GLN A 65 8.95 12.25 11.11
CA GLN A 65 10.01 12.94 11.85
C GLN A 65 10.82 11.87 12.61
N PRO A 66 12.16 11.85 12.48
CA PRO A 66 12.99 11.04 13.36
C PRO A 66 12.88 11.64 14.77
N GLU A 67 12.48 10.81 15.72
CA GLU A 67 12.67 11.04 17.15
C GLU A 67 14.08 10.63 17.59
#